data_AF-B3H171-F1
#
_entry.id   AF-B3H171-F1
#
_cell.length_a   1.000
_cell.length_b   1.000
_cell.length_c   1.000
_cell.angle_alpha   90.00
_cell.angle_beta   90.00
_cell.angle_gamma   90.00
#
_symmetry.space_group_name_H-M   'P 1'
#
loop_
_entity.id
_entity.type
_entity.pdbx_description
1 polymer ?
#
loop_
_entity_poly.entity_id
_entity_poly.type
_entity_poly.pdbx_seq_one_letter_code
_entity_poly.pdbx_strand_id
1 'polypeptide(L)'
;MARPTHARVVIRPDSGDFFAIICGNSTACDEHERKGLIECLWDIFGGTVNTKGYKVLDPHIGAIYGDGVTYDKMLSILEGLERKGFASSNIVFGVGAQTYQRNTRDTLGFAVKATSITINGVEKAIFKNPKTDDGLKKSQKGRVKVLSSEHYIDGLTSQDDFSDDLLELVFENGKLVKRISFDQIRANINMQI
;
A
#
# COMPACT_ATOMS: atom_id res chain seq x y z
N MET A 1 31.29 -27.76 -2.99
CA MET A 1 31.42 -26.37 -2.47
C MET A 1 30.34 -26.18 -1.42
N ALA A 2 30.69 -25.75 -0.21
CA ALA A 2 29.71 -25.49 0.84
C ALA A 2 28.87 -24.26 0.47
N ARG A 3 27.54 -24.37 0.62
CA ARG A 3 26.60 -23.28 0.36
C ARG A 3 26.84 -22.14 1.37
N PRO A 4 26.80 -20.85 0.98
CA PRO A 4 26.92 -19.75 1.93
C PRO A 4 25.85 -19.86 3.03
N THR A 5 26.21 -19.50 4.26
CA THR A 5 25.32 -19.54 5.45
C THR A 5 24.05 -18.69 5.32
N HIS A 6 23.97 -17.82 4.31
CA HIS A 6 22.82 -16.96 4.03
C HIS A 6 22.12 -17.27 2.71
N ALA A 7 22.50 -18.34 2.01
CA ALA A 7 21.85 -18.68 0.75
C ALA A 7 20.54 -19.44 1.02
N ARG A 8 19.43 -18.86 0.59
CA ARG A 8 18.09 -19.41 0.73
C ARG A 8 17.56 -19.88 -0.64
N VAL A 9 17.01 -21.10 -0.72
CA VAL A 9 16.15 -21.49 -1.85
C VAL A 9 14.77 -20.92 -1.56
N VAL A 10 14.17 -20.25 -2.53
CA VAL A 10 12.81 -19.74 -2.39
C VAL A 10 11.95 -20.42 -3.45
N ILE A 11 10.98 -21.21 -2.99
CA ILE A 11 10.04 -21.91 -3.87
C ILE A 11 8.95 -20.92 -4.30
N ARG A 12 8.74 -20.82 -5.62
CA ARG A 12 7.77 -19.91 -6.21
C ARG A 12 6.70 -20.69 -6.99
N PRO A 13 5.59 -21.05 -6.37
CA PRO A 13 4.39 -21.35 -7.14
C PRO A 13 3.88 -20.06 -7.83
N ASP A 14 3.40 -20.20 -9.06
CA ASP A 14 3.04 -19.05 -9.92
C ASP A 14 1.71 -19.25 -10.69
N SER A 15 0.90 -20.24 -10.29
CA SER A 15 -0.41 -20.50 -10.89
C SER A 15 -1.26 -21.39 -9.99
N GLY A 16 -2.59 -21.27 -10.06
CA GLY A 16 -3.57 -22.12 -9.38
C GLY A 16 -4.29 -21.41 -8.24
N ASP A 17 -4.97 -22.15 -7.38
CA ASP A 17 -5.64 -21.55 -6.22
C ASP A 17 -4.61 -21.08 -5.18
N PHE A 18 -4.54 -19.76 -5.00
CA PHE A 18 -3.53 -19.10 -4.17
C PHE A 18 -3.52 -19.60 -2.72
N PHE A 19 -4.71 -19.93 -2.19
CA PHE A 19 -4.85 -20.35 -0.80
C PHE A 19 -4.48 -21.82 -0.65
N ALA A 20 -5.06 -22.71 -1.47
CA ALA A 20 -4.81 -24.14 -1.45
C ALA A 20 -3.33 -24.47 -1.66
N ILE A 21 -2.65 -23.77 -2.57
CA ILE A 21 -1.24 -24.03 -2.85
C ILE A 21 -0.36 -23.68 -1.64
N ILE A 22 -0.65 -22.60 -0.93
CA ILE A 22 0.19 -22.12 0.17
C ILE A 22 -0.19 -22.77 1.50
N CYS A 23 -1.48 -22.77 1.82
CA CYS A 23 -2.05 -23.19 3.10
C CYS A 23 -2.61 -24.63 3.07
N GLY A 24 -2.82 -25.20 1.89
CA GLY A 24 -3.41 -26.53 1.71
C GLY A 24 -4.93 -26.49 1.51
N ASN A 25 -5.45 -27.59 0.96
CA ASN A 25 -6.87 -27.85 0.78
C ASN A 25 -7.28 -29.11 1.55
N SER A 26 -7.95 -28.97 2.68
CA SER A 26 -8.27 -30.08 3.60
C SER A 26 -9.09 -31.21 2.98
N THR A 27 -9.81 -30.96 1.88
CA THR A 27 -10.64 -31.95 1.19
C THR A 27 -9.93 -32.63 0.03
N ALA A 28 -8.69 -32.25 -0.28
CA ALA A 28 -7.91 -32.85 -1.36
C ALA A 28 -7.59 -34.33 -1.10
N CYS A 29 -7.51 -35.12 -2.17
CA CYS A 29 -7.18 -36.55 -2.09
C CYS A 29 -5.69 -36.79 -1.84
N ASP A 30 -4.83 -35.91 -2.37
CA ASP A 30 -3.39 -35.97 -2.16
C ASP A 30 -2.98 -35.33 -0.82
N GLU A 31 -2.02 -35.95 -0.12
CA GLU A 31 -1.58 -35.46 1.19
C GLU A 31 -0.84 -34.13 1.10
N HIS A 32 -0.02 -33.93 0.05
CA HIS A 32 0.72 -32.70 -0.13
C HIS A 32 -0.21 -31.55 -0.50
N GLU A 33 -1.27 -31.81 -1.26
CA GLU A 33 -2.33 -30.82 -1.52
C GLU A 33 -3.09 -30.45 -0.24
N ARG A 34 -3.36 -31.40 0.66
CA ARG A 34 -3.98 -31.09 1.96
C ARG A 34 -3.11 -30.21 2.85
N LYS A 35 -1.80 -30.43 2.81
CA LYS A 35 -0.82 -29.69 3.61
C LYS A 35 -0.49 -28.32 3.02
N GLY A 36 -0.45 -28.21 1.70
CA GLY A 36 0.06 -27.03 1.01
C GLY A 36 1.57 -26.86 1.18
N LEU A 37 2.11 -25.87 0.48
CA LEU A 37 3.56 -25.66 0.34
C LEU A 37 4.25 -25.48 1.69
N ILE A 38 3.73 -24.60 2.56
CA ILE A 38 4.47 -24.22 3.78
C ILE A 38 4.59 -25.41 4.75
N GLU A 39 3.53 -26.21 4.91
CA GLU A 39 3.59 -27.39 5.77
C GLU A 39 4.43 -28.50 5.14
N CYS A 40 4.36 -28.70 3.82
CA CYS A 40 5.26 -29.64 3.14
C CYS A 40 6.74 -29.27 3.31
N LEU A 41 7.08 -27.97 3.23
CA LEU A 41 8.46 -27.51 3.48
C LEU A 41 8.88 -27.76 4.93
N TRP A 42 7.97 -27.56 5.89
CA TRP A 42 8.23 -27.86 7.29
C TRP A 42 8.48 -29.35 7.52
N ASP A 43 7.68 -30.23 6.91
CA ASP A 43 7.84 -31.67 7.07
C ASP A 43 9.17 -32.18 6.49
N ILE A 44 9.66 -31.56 5.41
CA ILE A 44 10.91 -31.96 4.72
C ILE A 44 12.14 -31.37 5.40
N PHE A 45 12.11 -30.07 5.72
CA PHE A 45 13.30 -29.32 6.16
C PHE A 45 13.29 -28.98 7.65
N GLY A 46 12.13 -29.04 8.30
CA GLY A 46 11.96 -28.60 9.68
C GLY A 46 12.11 -27.09 9.86
N GLY A 47 12.47 -26.71 11.07
CA GLY A 47 12.66 -25.32 11.47
C GLY A 47 12.64 -25.15 12.99
N THR A 48 12.23 -23.97 13.44
CA THR A 48 12.15 -23.62 14.87
C THR A 48 10.78 -23.06 15.22
N VAL A 49 10.43 -23.05 16.50
CA VAL A 49 9.26 -22.30 16.98
C VAL A 49 9.77 -21.02 17.61
N ASN A 50 9.25 -19.87 17.17
CA ASN A 50 9.69 -18.58 17.68
C ASN A 50 9.11 -18.29 19.08
N THR A 51 9.53 -17.18 19.70
CA THR A 51 9.06 -16.77 21.05
C THR A 51 7.56 -16.46 21.11
N LYS A 52 6.89 -16.30 19.98
CA LYS A 52 5.44 -16.12 19.87
C LYS A 52 4.67 -17.43 19.67
N GLY A 53 5.35 -18.57 19.62
CA GLY A 53 4.72 -19.89 19.48
C GLY A 53 4.46 -20.33 18.03
N TYR A 54 4.98 -19.61 17.03
CA TYR A 54 4.77 -19.96 15.61
C TYR A 54 5.96 -20.67 15.00
N LYS A 55 5.68 -21.66 14.15
CA LYS A 55 6.67 -22.40 13.34
C LYS A 55 7.31 -21.48 12.30
N VAL A 56 8.64 -21.47 12.28
CA VAL A 56 9.50 -20.75 11.33
C VAL A 56 10.36 -21.78 10.61
N LEU A 57 10.25 -21.84 9.27
CA LEU A 57 11.01 -22.77 8.43
C LEU A 57 12.52 -22.62 8.63
N ASP A 58 13.27 -23.68 8.31
CA ASP A 58 14.73 -23.62 8.19
C ASP A 58 15.16 -22.37 7.37
N PRO A 59 16.15 -21.60 7.84
CA PRO A 59 16.53 -20.33 7.20
C PRO A 59 17.00 -20.47 5.75
N HIS A 60 17.37 -21.68 5.29
CA HIS A 60 17.83 -21.93 3.93
C HIS A 60 16.70 -22.28 2.94
N ILE A 61 15.44 -22.34 3.39
CA ILE A 61 14.26 -22.58 2.55
C ILE A 61 13.15 -21.54 2.82
N GLY A 62 12.35 -21.21 1.82
CA GLY A 62 11.23 -20.30 1.96
C GLY A 62 10.29 -20.35 0.76
N ALA A 63 9.24 -19.55 0.84
CA ALA A 63 8.28 -19.41 -0.26
C ALA A 63 8.12 -17.96 -0.69
N ILE A 64 7.86 -17.76 -1.98
CA ILE A 64 7.34 -16.52 -2.52
C ILE A 64 6.10 -16.82 -3.34
N TYR A 65 5.01 -16.11 -3.08
CA TYR A 65 3.80 -16.19 -3.92
C TYR A 65 3.64 -14.90 -4.73
N GLY A 66 3.55 -15.02 -6.06
CA GLY A 66 3.59 -13.88 -6.98
C GLY A 66 2.41 -13.76 -7.94
N ASP A 67 1.51 -14.75 -7.98
CA ASP A 67 0.44 -14.77 -8.98
C ASP A 67 -0.78 -13.95 -8.57
N GLY A 68 -0.95 -12.81 -9.25
CA GLY A 68 -2.11 -11.94 -9.15
C GLY A 68 -2.38 -11.48 -7.72
N VAL A 69 -1.34 -11.16 -6.96
CA VAL A 69 -1.42 -10.79 -5.54
C VAL A 69 -2.24 -9.52 -5.34
N THR A 70 -3.15 -9.55 -4.38
CA THR A 70 -3.94 -8.42 -3.88
C THR A 70 -3.87 -8.40 -2.36
N TYR A 71 -4.28 -7.29 -1.73
CA TYR A 71 -4.37 -7.19 -0.26
C TYR A 71 -5.17 -8.35 0.35
N ASP A 72 -6.37 -8.61 -0.16
CA ASP A 72 -7.26 -9.65 0.37
C ASP A 72 -6.66 -11.07 0.25
N LYS A 73 -5.93 -11.36 -0.84
CA LYS A 73 -5.21 -12.62 -0.99
C LYS A 73 -4.10 -12.76 0.03
N MET A 74 -3.30 -11.69 0.22
CA MET A 74 -2.23 -11.67 1.22
C MET A 74 -2.79 -11.94 2.62
N LEU A 75 -3.85 -11.22 3.00
CA LEU A 75 -4.51 -11.39 4.28
C LEU A 75 -5.05 -12.81 4.47
N SER A 76 -5.76 -13.34 3.47
CA SER A 76 -6.30 -14.69 3.49
C SER A 76 -5.21 -15.75 3.69
N ILE A 77 -4.08 -15.63 2.97
CA ILE A 77 -2.93 -16.53 3.15
C ILE A 77 -2.37 -16.42 4.56
N LEU A 78 -2.11 -15.21 5.05
CA LEU A 78 -1.50 -14.99 6.36
C LEU A 78 -2.36 -15.54 7.50
N GLU A 79 -3.67 -15.32 7.47
CA GLU A 79 -4.62 -15.91 8.43
C GLU A 79 -4.68 -17.44 8.31
N GLY A 80 -4.60 -17.98 7.09
CA GLY A 80 -4.53 -19.42 6.87
C GLY A 80 -3.28 -20.04 7.50
N LEU A 81 -2.12 -19.41 7.31
CA LEU A 81 -0.87 -19.83 7.92
C LEU A 81 -0.89 -19.68 9.45
N GLU A 82 -1.48 -18.60 9.95
CA GLU A 82 -1.66 -18.37 11.38
C GLU A 82 -2.50 -19.50 12.01
N ARG A 83 -3.65 -19.86 11.42
CA ARG A 83 -4.50 -20.98 11.88
C ARG A 83 -3.75 -22.31 11.91
N LYS A 84 -2.73 -22.48 11.06
CA LYS A 84 -1.86 -23.66 11.02
C LYS A 84 -0.64 -23.55 11.95
N GLY A 85 -0.51 -22.44 12.69
CA GLY A 85 0.60 -22.20 13.61
C GLY A 85 1.91 -21.81 12.91
N PHE A 86 1.88 -21.32 11.68
CA PHE A 86 3.06 -20.86 10.94
C PHE A 86 3.24 -19.34 11.03
N ALA A 87 4.48 -18.90 11.15
CA ALA A 87 4.83 -17.50 11.18
C ALA A 87 4.70 -16.85 9.78
N SER A 88 4.30 -15.58 9.74
CA SER A 88 4.24 -14.79 8.50
C SER A 88 5.59 -14.66 7.80
N SER A 89 6.71 -14.77 8.53
CA SER A 89 8.08 -14.72 7.99
C SER A 89 8.44 -15.88 7.05
N ASN A 90 7.60 -16.91 6.97
CA ASN A 90 7.84 -18.07 6.11
C ASN A 90 7.57 -17.78 4.63
N ILE A 91 6.84 -16.71 4.33
CA ILE A 91 6.45 -16.34 2.97
C ILE A 91 6.73 -14.86 2.70
N VAL A 92 7.09 -14.57 1.46
CA VAL A 92 7.11 -13.20 0.92
C VAL A 92 6.14 -13.11 -0.26
N PHE A 93 5.62 -11.92 -0.53
CA PHE A 93 4.65 -11.71 -1.61
C PHE A 93 5.29 -10.91 -2.75
N GLY A 94 5.24 -11.46 -3.96
CA GLY A 94 5.59 -10.74 -5.18
C GLY A 94 4.38 -9.95 -5.65
N VAL A 95 4.45 -8.61 -5.60
CA VAL A 95 3.37 -7.74 -6.07
C VAL A 95 3.65 -7.27 -7.50
N GLY A 96 2.60 -7.18 -8.31
CA GLY A 96 2.70 -6.88 -9.74
C GLY A 96 1.53 -6.04 -10.25
N ALA A 97 1.15 -6.23 -11.52
CA ALA A 97 0.12 -5.44 -12.19
C ALA A 97 -1.19 -5.32 -11.40
N GLN A 98 -1.66 -6.39 -10.77
CA GLN A 98 -2.89 -6.37 -9.99
C GLN A 98 -2.84 -5.41 -8.79
N THR A 99 -1.68 -5.22 -8.19
CA THR A 99 -1.49 -4.30 -7.06
C THR A 99 -1.20 -2.88 -7.54
N TYR A 100 -0.34 -2.72 -8.56
CA TYR A 100 0.10 -1.40 -9.03
C TYR A 100 -0.87 -0.71 -9.99
N GLN A 101 -1.50 -1.46 -10.89
CA GLN A 101 -2.14 -0.92 -12.10
C GLN A 101 -3.67 -1.04 -12.09
N ARG A 102 -4.26 -1.64 -11.06
CA ARG A 102 -5.73 -1.78 -10.94
C ARG A 102 -6.42 -0.58 -10.30
N ASN A 103 -5.70 0.53 -10.16
CA ASN A 103 -6.21 1.79 -9.66
C ASN A 103 -6.40 2.76 -10.82
N THR A 104 -7.49 3.52 -10.80
CA THR A 104 -7.72 4.66 -11.71
C THR A 104 -7.54 5.96 -10.94
N ARG A 105 -7.51 7.09 -11.64
CA ARG A 105 -7.56 8.42 -11.02
C ARG A 105 -8.72 8.54 -10.02
N ASP A 106 -9.85 7.92 -10.34
CA ASP A 106 -11.07 7.98 -9.54
C ASP A 106 -11.02 7.09 -8.30
N THR A 107 -10.15 6.08 -8.24
CA THR A 107 -10.01 5.19 -7.06
C THR A 107 -9.72 5.98 -5.77
N LEU A 108 -8.93 7.05 -5.87
CA LEU A 108 -8.63 7.94 -4.75
C LEU A 108 -9.30 9.32 -4.89
N GLY A 109 -10.19 9.49 -5.87
CA GLY A 109 -10.89 10.76 -6.10
C GLY A 109 -9.99 11.93 -6.53
N PHE A 110 -8.81 11.68 -7.10
CA PHE A 110 -7.89 12.76 -7.48
C PHE A 110 -8.52 13.71 -8.49
N ALA A 111 -8.60 14.99 -8.15
CA ALA A 111 -9.20 16.00 -9.02
C ALA A 111 -8.43 17.32 -8.95
N VAL A 112 -8.35 18.00 -10.10
CA VAL A 112 -7.91 19.40 -10.18
C VAL A 112 -9.13 20.27 -10.46
N LYS A 113 -9.25 21.39 -9.74
CA LYS A 113 -10.33 22.38 -9.88
C LYS A 113 -9.73 23.77 -9.71
N ALA A 114 -10.14 24.70 -10.56
CA ALA A 114 -9.84 26.12 -10.34
C ALA A 114 -10.77 26.65 -9.25
N THR A 115 -10.22 27.31 -8.24
CA THR A 115 -10.96 27.80 -7.06
C THR A 115 -10.84 29.32 -6.90
N SER A 116 -9.82 29.96 -7.48
CA SER A 116 -9.67 31.42 -7.51
C SER A 116 -9.24 31.87 -8.92
N ILE A 117 -9.66 33.08 -9.32
CA ILE A 117 -9.25 33.73 -10.57
C ILE A 117 -9.07 35.23 -10.33
N THR A 118 -8.13 35.86 -11.05
CA THR A 118 -7.99 37.33 -11.03
C THR A 118 -8.50 37.91 -12.35
N ILE A 119 -9.46 38.83 -12.27
CA ILE A 119 -10.07 39.50 -13.43
C ILE A 119 -9.86 41.00 -13.25
N ASN A 120 -9.15 41.66 -14.18
CA ASN A 120 -8.84 43.09 -14.13
C ASN A 120 -8.19 43.51 -12.80
N GLY A 121 -7.28 42.69 -12.26
CA GLY A 121 -6.62 42.93 -10.98
C GLY A 121 -7.46 42.59 -9.74
N VAL A 122 -8.71 42.16 -9.90
CA VAL A 122 -9.60 41.79 -8.79
C VAL A 122 -9.68 40.27 -8.67
N GLU A 123 -9.24 39.75 -7.52
CA GLU A 123 -9.37 38.34 -7.18
C GLU A 123 -10.84 37.98 -6.92
N LYS A 124 -11.29 36.85 -7.48
CA LYS A 124 -12.65 36.31 -7.35
C LYS A 124 -12.61 34.83 -7.04
N ALA A 125 -13.31 34.45 -5.98
CA ALA A 125 -13.53 33.05 -5.67
C ALA A 125 -14.49 32.40 -6.67
N ILE A 126 -14.09 31.25 -7.20
CA ILE A 126 -14.90 30.40 -8.10
C ILE A 126 -15.00 29.00 -7.51
N PHE A 127 -16.02 28.24 -7.89
CA PHE A 127 -16.18 26.85 -7.47
C PHE A 127 -17.17 26.14 -8.39
N LYS A 128 -17.08 24.81 -8.44
CA LYS A 128 -18.05 23.96 -9.13
C LYS A 128 -19.02 23.38 -8.11
N ASN A 129 -20.32 23.52 -8.36
CA ASN A 129 -21.38 22.93 -7.54
C ASN A 129 -22.50 22.37 -8.43
N PRO A 130 -22.35 21.14 -8.96
CA PRO A 130 -23.33 20.54 -9.86
C PRO A 130 -24.66 20.28 -9.14
N LYS A 131 -25.80 20.58 -9.79
CA LYS A 131 -27.14 20.40 -9.19
C LYS A 131 -27.53 18.93 -8.97
N THR A 132 -27.00 18.02 -9.77
CA THR A 132 -27.41 16.60 -9.83
C THR A 132 -26.53 15.69 -8.98
N ASP A 133 -25.73 16.24 -8.09
CA ASP A 133 -24.70 15.53 -7.35
C ASP A 133 -25.01 15.54 -5.85
N ASP A 134 -24.64 14.47 -5.16
CA ASP A 134 -24.87 14.23 -3.73
C ASP A 134 -23.96 15.06 -2.80
N GLY A 135 -23.17 15.97 -3.38
CA GLY A 135 -22.25 16.86 -2.67
C GLY A 135 -20.78 16.47 -2.83
N LEU A 136 -20.47 15.27 -3.35
CA LEU A 136 -19.10 14.77 -3.51
C LEU A 136 -18.29 15.53 -4.57
N LYS A 137 -18.93 16.14 -5.57
CA LYS A 137 -18.30 16.91 -6.65
C LYS A 137 -18.36 18.42 -6.43
N LYS A 138 -18.79 18.87 -5.24
CA LYS A 138 -18.64 20.27 -4.84
C LYS A 138 -17.15 20.55 -4.59
N SER A 139 -16.57 21.49 -5.33
CA SER A 139 -15.17 21.88 -5.12
C SER A 139 -15.03 22.87 -3.97
N GLN A 140 -13.81 23.00 -3.45
CA GLN A 140 -13.41 24.15 -2.66
C GLN A 140 -13.60 25.46 -3.46
N LYS A 141 -13.66 26.57 -2.74
CA LYS A 141 -13.92 27.92 -3.24
C LYS A 141 -12.79 28.86 -2.81
N GLY A 142 -12.40 29.82 -3.65
CA GLY A 142 -11.37 30.80 -3.30
C GLY A 142 -9.98 30.18 -3.11
N ARG A 143 -9.09 30.88 -2.39
CA ARG A 143 -7.84 30.27 -1.92
C ARG A 143 -8.13 29.30 -0.77
N VAL A 144 -7.23 28.35 -0.60
CA VAL A 144 -7.36 27.24 0.35
C VAL A 144 -6.08 27.15 1.16
N LYS A 145 -6.23 26.99 2.47
CA LYS A 145 -5.17 26.68 3.43
C LYS A 145 -5.40 25.30 4.02
N VAL A 146 -4.37 24.46 4.15
CA VAL A 146 -4.46 23.12 4.75
C VAL A 146 -3.84 23.14 6.15
N LEU A 147 -4.55 22.63 7.14
CA LEU A 147 -4.13 22.64 8.54
C LEU A 147 -3.87 21.24 9.12
N SER A 148 -4.43 20.20 8.49
CA SER A 148 -4.12 18.78 8.74
C SER A 148 -4.61 17.92 7.57
N SER A 149 -4.47 16.60 7.64
CA SER A 149 -5.00 15.68 6.62
C SER A 149 -6.52 15.77 6.45
N GLU A 150 -7.24 16.07 7.53
CA GLU A 150 -8.72 16.11 7.56
C GLU A 150 -9.29 17.53 7.64
N HIS A 151 -8.43 18.55 7.71
CA HIS A 151 -8.88 19.92 7.94
C HIS A 151 -8.20 20.93 7.00
N TYR A 152 -9.03 21.70 6.31
CA TYR A 152 -8.65 22.83 5.48
C TYR A 152 -9.65 23.97 5.68
N ILE A 153 -9.24 25.18 5.29
CA ILE A 153 -10.08 26.38 5.22
C ILE A 153 -10.09 26.85 3.77
N ASP A 154 -11.29 27.08 3.22
CA ASP A 154 -11.48 27.67 1.90
C ASP A 154 -12.22 29.02 1.98
N GLY A 155 -12.44 29.65 0.84
CA GLY A 155 -13.07 30.97 0.73
C GLY A 155 -12.11 32.13 0.96
N LEU A 156 -10.81 31.85 1.06
CA LEU A 156 -9.77 32.84 1.33
C LEU A 156 -9.39 33.63 0.07
N THR A 157 -8.63 34.68 0.29
CA THR A 157 -8.04 35.60 -0.70
C THR A 157 -6.54 35.70 -0.49
N SER A 158 -5.84 36.38 -1.39
CA SER A 158 -4.41 36.67 -1.26
C SER A 158 -4.04 37.52 -0.04
N GLN A 159 -5.00 38.12 0.66
CA GLN A 159 -4.77 38.96 1.84
C GLN A 159 -4.92 38.20 3.16
N ASP A 160 -5.41 36.97 3.13
CA ASP A 160 -5.57 36.14 4.32
C ASP A 160 -4.23 35.56 4.80
N ASP A 161 -4.21 35.06 6.03
CA ASP A 161 -3.02 34.49 6.65
C ASP A 161 -2.82 32.99 6.32
N PHE A 162 -1.64 32.70 5.77
CA PHE A 162 -1.16 31.36 5.39
C PHE A 162 0.08 30.94 6.19
N SER A 163 0.42 31.63 7.28
CA SER A 163 1.62 31.35 8.09
C SER A 163 1.62 29.95 8.74
N ASP A 164 0.44 29.40 8.97
CA ASP A 164 0.16 28.06 9.51
C ASP A 164 -0.29 27.06 8.42
N ASP A 165 -0.21 27.42 7.14
CA ASP A 165 -0.53 26.50 6.04
C ASP A 165 0.52 25.39 5.93
N LEU A 166 0.05 24.15 5.90
CA LEU A 166 0.91 22.99 5.67
C LEU A 166 1.37 22.87 4.22
N LEU A 167 0.72 23.56 3.28
CA LEU A 167 1.16 23.62 1.90
C LEU A 167 2.38 24.52 1.75
N GLU A 168 3.43 23.97 1.14
CA GLU A 168 4.69 24.68 0.95
C GLU A 168 4.95 24.98 -0.53
N LEU A 169 5.61 26.10 -0.80
CA LEU A 169 6.05 26.44 -2.14
C LEU A 169 7.13 25.46 -2.61
N VAL A 170 6.80 24.63 -3.60
CA VAL A 170 7.75 23.68 -4.20
C VAL A 170 8.25 24.12 -5.56
N PHE A 171 7.44 24.89 -6.31
CA PHE A 171 7.73 25.35 -7.65
C PHE A 171 7.19 26.76 -7.87
N GLU A 172 8.02 27.64 -8.42
CA GLU A 172 7.65 29.03 -8.67
C GLU A 172 8.30 29.52 -9.97
N ASN A 173 7.52 30.16 -10.84
CA ASN A 173 8.00 30.85 -12.05
C ASN A 173 8.98 30.03 -12.90
N GLY A 174 8.64 28.76 -13.16
CA GLY A 174 9.47 27.88 -14.00
C GLY A 174 10.62 27.18 -13.26
N LYS A 175 10.77 27.39 -11.94
CA LYS A 175 11.88 26.85 -11.15
C LYS A 175 11.37 25.99 -9.99
N LEU A 176 11.99 24.84 -9.81
CA LEU A 176 11.79 24.01 -8.62
C LEU A 176 12.60 24.62 -7.45
N VAL A 177 11.92 25.13 -6.44
CA VAL A 177 12.52 25.83 -5.30
C VAL A 177 12.73 24.93 -4.08
N LYS A 178 11.98 23.82 -3.99
CA LYS A 178 12.14 22.81 -2.94
C LYS A 178 12.31 21.42 -3.55
N ARG A 179 13.31 20.67 -3.08
CA ARG A 179 13.54 19.26 -3.44
C ARG A 179 13.32 18.38 -2.23
N ILE A 180 12.64 17.25 -2.43
CA ILE A 180 12.40 16.25 -1.39
C ILE A 180 13.03 14.95 -1.88
N SER A 181 13.94 14.38 -1.09
CA SER A 181 14.56 13.10 -1.39
C SER A 181 13.61 11.95 -1.07
N PHE A 182 13.85 10.78 -1.67
CA PHE A 182 13.06 9.60 -1.37
C PHE A 182 13.22 9.14 0.09
N ASP A 183 14.39 9.33 0.69
CA ASP A 183 14.63 9.02 2.10
C ASP A 183 13.86 9.97 3.03
N GLN A 184 13.73 11.24 2.67
CA GLN A 184 12.88 12.18 3.41
C GLN A 184 11.41 11.75 3.35
N ILE A 185 10.93 11.31 2.17
CA ILE A 185 9.56 10.79 2.02
C ILE A 185 9.34 9.58 2.94
N ARG A 186 10.30 8.64 2.98
CA ARG A 186 10.23 7.46 3.87
C ARG A 186 10.23 7.86 5.35
N ALA A 187 11.09 8.81 5.74
CA ALA A 187 11.15 9.30 7.11
C ALA A 187 9.82 9.95 7.54
N ASN A 188 9.18 10.72 6.65
CA ASN A 188 7.88 11.34 6.92
C ASN A 188 6.78 10.29 7.20
N ILE A 189 6.74 9.21 6.41
CA ILE A 189 5.78 8.12 6.60
C ILE A 189 6.04 7.38 7.92
N ASN A 190 7.30 7.10 8.26
CA ASN A 190 7.65 6.40 9.50
C ASN A 190 7.28 7.17 10.77
N MET A 191 7.16 8.50 10.71
CA MET A 191 6.70 9.31 11.85
C MET A 191 5.18 9.24 12.07
N GLN A 192 4.42 8.66 11.13
CA GLN A 192 2.96 8.55 11.19
C GLN A 192 2.46 7.17 11.65
N ILE A 193 3.36 6.19 11.77
CA ILE A 193 3.07 4.78 12.15
C ILE A 193 3.55 4.57 13.59
#